data_AF-A0A2V8X8R9-F1
#
_entry.id   AF-A0A2V8X8R9-F1
#
_cell.length_a   1.000
_cell.length_b   1.000
_cell.length_c   1.000
_cell.angle_alpha   90.00
_cell.angle_beta   90.00
_cell.angle_gamma   90.00
#
_symmetry.space_group_name_H-M   'P 1'
#
loop_
_entity.id
_entity.type
_entity.pdbx_description
1 polymer ?
#
loop_
_entity_poly.entity_id
_entity_poly.type
_entity_poly.pdbx_seq_one_letter_code
_entity_poly.pdbx_strand_id
1 'polypeptide(L)'
;EYGRWWLIEKTGDEHFEQQVPLAKYGHYMLYEALNVADGQHSVAEIRDFISAEYEPVSVQDVDQYFRFLESVGVIHMKTNGAASGE
;
A
#
# COMPACT_ATOMS: atom_id res chain seq x y z
N GLU A 1 7.09 1.64 -16.91
CA GLU A 1 6.49 0.60 -16.03
C GLU A 1 7.49 -0.07 -15.08
N TYR A 2 8.61 0.56 -14.69
CA TYR A 2 9.61 -0.09 -13.84
C TYR A 2 9.05 -0.59 -12.49
N GLY A 3 8.11 0.15 -11.88
CA GLY A 3 7.44 -0.28 -10.65
C GLY A 3 6.61 -1.56 -10.80
N ARG A 4 5.97 -1.77 -11.96
CA ARG A 4 5.14 -2.97 -12.21
C ARG A 4 5.99 -4.22 -12.20
N TRP A 5 7.08 -4.21 -12.97
CA TRP A 5 8.01 -5.33 -13.05
C TRP A 5 8.63 -5.67 -11.70
N TRP A 6 8.97 -4.65 -10.92
CA TRP A 6 9.49 -4.86 -9.57
C TRP A 6 8.45 -5.53 -8.66
N LEU A 7 7.18 -5.09 -8.67
CA LEU A 7 6.13 -5.75 -7.89
C LEU A 7 5.90 -7.19 -8.36
N ILE A 8 5.89 -7.46 -9.66
CA ILE A 8 5.77 -8.83 -10.20
C ILE A 8 6.91 -9.73 -9.72
N GLU A 9 8.14 -9.23 -9.70
CA GLU A 9 9.29 -9.98 -9.18
C GLU A 9 9.11 -10.31 -7.68
N LYS A 10 8.56 -9.37 -6.90
CA LYS A 10 8.34 -9.56 -5.47
C LYS A 10 7.15 -10.45 -5.14
N THR A 11 6.09 -10.38 -5.93
CA THR A 11 4.87 -11.18 -5.71
C THR A 11 4.95 -12.56 -6.34
N GLY A 12 5.78 -12.73 -7.39
CA GLY A 12 5.78 -13.92 -8.23
C GLY A 12 4.51 -14.08 -9.07
N ASP A 13 3.70 -13.02 -9.21
CA ASP A 13 2.41 -13.03 -9.90
C ASP A 13 2.29 -11.84 -10.86
N GLU A 14 2.18 -12.13 -12.16
CA GLU A 14 1.99 -11.15 -13.23
C GLU A 14 0.62 -10.47 -13.22
N HIS A 15 -0.31 -10.97 -12.42
CA HIS A 15 -1.70 -10.51 -12.28
C HIS A 15 -2.06 -10.13 -10.84
N PHE A 16 -1.06 -9.88 -9.99
CA PHE A 16 -1.27 -9.57 -8.56
C PHE A 16 -2.25 -8.43 -8.34
N GLU A 17 -2.32 -7.46 -9.27
CA GLU A 17 -3.26 -6.34 -9.25
C GLU A 17 -4.74 -6.77 -9.15
N GLN A 18 -5.10 -7.96 -9.62
CA GLN A 18 -6.48 -8.49 -9.52
C GLN A 18 -6.86 -8.83 -8.08
N GLN A 19 -5.87 -9.02 -7.21
CA GLN A 19 -6.04 -9.33 -5.80
C GLN A 19 -6.05 -8.07 -4.92
N VAL A 20 -5.74 -6.90 -5.49
CA VAL A 20 -5.54 -5.65 -4.75
C VAL A 20 -6.61 -4.63 -5.18
N PRO A 21 -7.63 -4.36 -4.35
CA PRO A 21 -8.71 -3.43 -4.72
C PRO A 21 -8.24 -2.01 -5.05
N LEU A 22 -7.10 -1.58 -4.50
CA LEU A 22 -6.49 -0.28 -4.80
C LEU A 22 -6.17 -0.12 -6.30
N ALA A 23 -5.96 -1.21 -7.05
CA ALA A 23 -5.69 -1.17 -8.49
C ALA A 23 -6.87 -0.62 -9.32
N LYS A 24 -8.11 -0.63 -8.79
CA LYS A 24 -9.29 -0.10 -9.48
C LYS A 24 -9.23 1.42 -9.71
N TYR A 25 -8.38 2.13 -8.95
CA TYR A 25 -8.11 3.56 -9.10
C TYR A 25 -7.00 3.84 -10.12
N GLY A 26 -6.54 2.81 -10.84
CA GLY A 26 -5.43 2.86 -11.78
C GLY A 26 -4.16 2.23 -11.20
N HIS A 27 -3.43 1.49 -12.03
CA HIS A 27 -2.21 0.78 -11.61
C HIS A 27 -1.14 1.70 -11.01
N TYR A 28 -1.13 2.99 -11.38
CA TYR A 28 -0.19 3.95 -10.82
C TYR A 28 -0.40 4.17 -9.32
N MET A 29 -1.64 4.02 -8.84
CA MET A 29 -2.00 4.24 -7.43
C MET A 29 -1.26 3.30 -6.47
N LEU A 30 -0.91 2.09 -6.93
CA LEU A 30 -0.10 1.15 -6.17
C LEU A 30 1.31 1.69 -5.90
N TYR A 31 1.90 2.39 -6.86
CA TYR A 31 3.23 2.98 -6.72
C TYR A 31 3.20 4.26 -5.91
N GLU A 32 2.18 5.11 -6.11
CA GLU A 32 2.02 6.33 -5.34
C GLU A 32 1.86 6.02 -3.85
N ALA A 33 1.01 5.05 -3.50
CA ALA A 33 0.86 4.59 -2.12
C ALA A 33 2.17 4.01 -1.56
N LEU A 34 2.92 3.23 -2.35
CA LEU A 34 4.19 2.66 -1.92
C LEU A 34 5.28 3.73 -1.74
N ASN A 35 5.33 4.74 -2.60
CA ASN A 35 6.33 5.81 -2.56
C ASN A 35 6.25 6.65 -1.28
N VAL A 36 5.06 6.75 -0.68
CA VAL A 36 4.84 7.48 0.58
C VAL A 36 4.92 6.59 1.82
N ALA A 37 5.18 5.29 1.66
CA ALA A 37 5.35 4.35 2.76
C ALA A 37 6.76 4.46 3.39
N ASP A 38 7.02 5.60 4.04
CA ASP A 38 8.31 5.95 4.67
C ASP A 38 8.49 5.40 6.10
N GLY A 39 7.46 4.73 6.63
CA GLY A 39 7.42 4.22 7.99
C GLY A 39 7.23 5.29 9.07
N GLN A 40 6.86 6.52 8.68
CA GLN A 40 6.43 7.61 9.56
C GLN A 40 4.91 7.81 9.48
N HIS A 41 4.32 7.59 8.31
CA HIS A 41 2.89 7.76 8.08
C HIS A 41 2.10 6.46 8.31
N SER A 42 0.93 6.61 8.93
CA SER A 42 -0.09 5.57 9.04
C SER A 42 -0.80 5.35 7.69
N VAL A 43 -1.50 4.23 7.56
CA VAL A 43 -2.34 3.92 6.39
C VAL A 43 -3.37 5.02 6.10
N ALA A 44 -3.94 5.61 7.16
CA ALA A 44 -4.92 6.69 7.01
C ALA A 44 -4.27 7.97 6.47
N GLU A 45 -3.09 8.35 6.97
CA GLU A 45 -2.35 9.52 6.48
C GLU A 45 -1.88 9.33 5.04
N ILE A 46 -1.39 8.12 4.71
CA ILE A 46 -1.04 7.76 3.32
C ILE A 46 -2.26 7.89 2.41
N ARG A 47 -3.43 7.39 2.82
CA ARG A 47 -4.68 7.54 2.08
C ARG A 47 -5.02 9.02 1.87
N ASP A 48 -4.94 9.82 2.92
CA ASP A 48 -5.25 11.25 2.86
C ASP A 48 -4.31 11.97 1.87
N PHE A 49 -3.02 11.65 1.88
CA PHE A 49 -2.04 12.21 0.95
C PHE A 49 -2.38 11.87 -0.50
N ILE A 50 -2.58 10.59 -0.84
CA ILE A 50 -2.87 10.20 -2.22
C ILE A 50 -4.26 10.68 -2.67
N SER A 51 -5.23 10.80 -1.76
CA SER A 51 -6.56 11.33 -2.09
C SER A 51 -6.56 12.84 -2.32
N ALA A 52 -5.57 13.57 -1.80
CA ALA A 52 -5.42 15.00 -2.03
C ALA A 52 -4.88 15.32 -3.42
N GLU A 53 -3.99 14.47 -3.94
CA GLU A 53 -3.38 14.64 -5.27
C GLU A 53 -4.21 14.00 -6.40
N TYR A 54 -5.00 12.98 -6.07
CA TYR A 54 -5.75 12.18 -7.04
C TYR A 54 -7.25 12.14 -6.70
N GLU A 55 -7.93 11.04 -7.05
CA GLU A 55 -9.32 10.82 -6.68
C GLU A 55 -9.45 10.27 -5.25
N PRO A 56 -10.60 10.48 -4.57
CA PRO A 56 -10.83 9.91 -3.24
C PRO A 56 -10.67 8.39 -3.21
N VAL A 57 -9.80 7.91 -2.32
CA VAL A 57 -9.49 6.48 -2.17
C VAL A 57 -10.00 5.95 -0.83
N SER A 58 -10.45 4.70 -0.78
CA SER A 58 -10.87 4.07 0.47
C SER A 58 -9.66 3.72 1.35
N VAL A 59 -9.70 4.06 2.63
CA VAL A 59 -8.67 3.62 3.60
C VAL A 59 -8.57 2.09 3.68
N GLN A 60 -9.68 1.39 3.48
CA GLN A 60 -9.70 -0.07 3.48
C GLN A 60 -8.96 -0.66 2.27
N ASP A 61 -9.02 -0.02 1.10
CA ASP A 61 -8.31 -0.48 -0.09
C ASP A 61 -6.80 -0.26 0.06
N VAL A 62 -6.41 0.85 0.68
CA VAL A 62 -5.00 1.14 1.02
C VAL A 62 -4.47 0.17 2.08
N ASP A 63 -5.25 -0.12 3.13
CA ASP A 63 -4.90 -1.12 4.15
C ASP A 63 -4.69 -2.52 3.55
N GLN A 64 -5.62 -2.96 2.69
CA GLN A 64 -5.50 -4.25 2.02
C GLN A 64 -4.26 -4.34 1.13
N TYR A 65 -3.90 -3.25 0.44
CA TYR A 65 -2.67 -3.20 -0.34
C TYR A 65 -1.43 -3.36 0.54
N PHE A 66 -1.34 -2.63 1.66
CA PHE A 66 -0.18 -2.75 2.54
C PHE A 66 -0.09 -4.11 3.24
N ARG A 67 -1.23 -4.72 3.61
CA ARG A 67 -1.27 -6.10 4.11
C ARG A 67 -0.82 -7.10 3.06
N PHE A 68 -1.23 -6.91 1.80
CA PHE A 68 -0.75 -7.73 0.69
C PHE A 68 0.78 -7.62 0.56
N LEU A 69 1.33 -6.40 0.52
CA LEU A 69 2.77 -6.17 0.44
C LEU A 69 3.55 -6.76 1.62
N GLU A 70 3.00 -6.67 2.84
CA GLU A 70 3.59 -7.31 4.01
C GLU A 70 3.58 -8.84 3.89
N SER A 71 2.48 -9.43 3.40
CA SER A 71 2.35 -10.88 3.24
C SER A 71 3.34 -11.48 2.23
N VAL A 72 3.79 -10.68 1.24
CA VAL A 72 4.82 -11.07 0.27
C VAL A 72 6.22 -10.55 0.63
N GLY A 73 6.39 -9.97 1.83
CA GLY A 73 7.69 -9.55 2.36
C GLY A 73 8.29 -8.31 1.70
N VAL A 74 7.46 -7.47 1.04
CA VAL A 74 7.91 -6.21 0.43
C VAL A 74 8.10 -5.11 1.47
N ILE A 75 7.24 -5.09 2.49
CA ILE A 75 7.31 -4.16 3.62
C ILE A 75 7.13 -4.90 4.94
N HIS A 76 7.37 -4.18 6.04
CA HIS A 76 6.95 -4.59 7.38
C HIS A 76 6.18 -3.45 8.03
N MET A 77 4.92 -3.71 8.39
CA MET A 77 4.10 -2.71 9.06
C MET A 77 4.56 -2.57 10.51
N LYS A 78 4.76 -1.32 10.94
CA LYS A 78 4.94 -1.03 12.36
C LYS A 78 3.57 -1.12 13.01
N THR A 79 3.38 -2.09 13.88
CA THR A 79 2.31 -2.00 14.87
C THR A 79 2.71 -0.92 15.86
N ASN A 80 1.93 0.15 15.98
CA ASN A 80 2.05 1.01 17.16
C ASN A 80 1.89 0.09 18.36
N GLY A 81 2.97 -0.08 19.13
CA GLY A 81 2.91 -0.85 20.35
C GLY A 81 1.72 -0.32 21.14
N ALA A 82 0.79 -1.20 21.50
CA ALA A 82 -0.19 -0.87 22.51
C ALA A 82 0.61 -0.24 23.65
N ALA A 83 0.27 1.00 24.03
CA ALA A 83 0.85 1.62 25.21
C ALA A 83 0.67 0.60 26.34
N SER A 84 1.77 -0.06 26.71
CA SER A 84 1.82 -0.90 27.88
C SER A 84 1.60 0.05 29.04
N GLY A 85 0.36 0.07 29.53
CA GLY A 85 -0.03 0.86 30.69
C GLY A 85 0.89 0.55 31.86
N GLU A 86 1.35 1.61 32.51
CA GLU A 86 1.86 1.57 33.88
C GLU A 86 0.70 1.35 34.87
#